data_AF-A0A9Q1FI64-F1
#
_entry.id   AF-A0A9Q1FI64-F1
#
_cell.length_a   1.000
_cell.length_b   1.000
_cell.length_c   1.000
_cell.angle_alpha   90.00
_cell.angle_beta   90.00
_cell.angle_gamma   90.00
#
_symmetry.space_group_name_H-M   'P 1'
#
loop_
_entity.id
_entity.type
_entity.pdbx_description
1 polymer ?
#
loop_
_entity_poly.entity_id
_entity_poly.type
_entity_poly.pdbx_seq_one_letter_code
_entity_poly.pdbx_strand_id
1 'polypeptide(L)'
;MSHLASKAVGKDDFLTHFEGKVATIRNSFMHPVTPHIPHTEPIATLSSFKILEDADVLQLNNLLDPHQSGFRTGHSTETALLAVTEALATARASSLSSVLILLDLSAAFDTVNHKLLISQKCPSQLRRGYLLA
;
A
#
# COMPACT_ATOMS: atom_id res chain seq x y z
N MET A 1 42.56 -6.19 23.67
CA MET A 1 41.31 -5.44 23.85
C MET A 1 41.16 -4.49 22.67
N SER A 2 40.56 -4.95 21.58
CA SER A 2 40.30 -4.15 20.38
C SER A 2 38.89 -3.57 20.47
N HIS A 3 38.82 -2.25 20.58
CA HIS A 3 37.57 -1.49 20.54
C HIS A 3 36.86 -1.70 19.20
N LEU A 4 35.66 -2.30 19.24
CA LEU A 4 34.71 -2.25 18.14
C LEU A 4 33.91 -0.95 18.29
N ALA A 5 34.25 0.07 17.50
CA ALA A 5 33.45 1.28 17.39
C ALA A 5 32.12 0.92 16.72
N SER A 6 31.06 0.85 17.52
CA SER A 6 29.69 0.79 16.99
C SER A 6 29.41 2.13 16.32
N LYS A 7 29.43 2.14 14.98
CA LYS A 7 29.13 3.32 14.18
C LYS A 7 27.64 3.61 14.34
N ALA A 8 27.31 4.54 15.24
CA ALA A 8 25.96 5.08 15.34
C ALA A 8 25.62 5.71 13.99
N VAL A 9 24.76 5.05 13.23
CA VAL A 9 24.13 5.65 12.04
C VAL A 9 23.34 6.84 12.56
N GLY A 10 23.71 8.04 12.10
CA GLY A 10 23.08 9.28 12.54
C GLY A 10 21.59 9.26 12.19
N LYS A 11 20.76 9.80 13.07
CA LYS A 11 19.32 10.01 12.85
C LYS A 11 19.02 10.74 11.53
N ASP A 12 19.99 11.55 11.10
CA ASP A 12 19.93 12.40 9.91
C ASP A 12 20.12 11.58 8.63
N ASP A 13 21.05 10.61 8.62
CA ASP A 13 21.29 9.71 7.48
C ASP A 13 20.05 8.86 7.15
N PHE A 14 19.30 8.45 8.17
CA PHE A 14 18.08 7.67 8.03
C PHE A 14 16.94 8.48 7.39
N LEU A 15 16.72 9.71 7.87
CA LEU A 15 15.69 10.61 7.34
C LEU A 15 15.98 11.00 5.89
N THR A 16 17.23 11.35 5.56
CA THR A 16 17.61 11.72 4.19
C THR A 16 17.48 10.55 3.22
N HIS A 17 17.85 9.32 3.64
CA HIS A 17 17.63 8.11 2.83
C HIS A 17 16.14 7.84 2.58
N PHE A 18 15.30 8.06 3.60
CA PHE A 18 13.87 7.81 3.53
C PHE A 18 13.16 8.83 2.63
N GLU A 19 13.47 10.12 2.76
CA GLU A 19 12.90 11.18 1.93
C GLU A 19 13.19 10.97 0.43
N GLY A 20 14.39 10.52 0.07
CA GLY A 20 14.73 10.21 -1.33
C GLY A 20 13.87 9.09 -1.93
N LYS A 21 13.53 8.07 -1.13
CA LYS A 21 12.61 6.99 -1.55
C LYS A 21 11.17 7.47 -1.66
N VAL A 22 10.69 8.29 -0.72
CA VAL A 22 9.35 8.90 -0.79
C VAL A 22 9.20 9.78 -2.03
N ALA A 23 10.21 10.58 -2.35
CA ALA A 23 10.21 11.41 -3.56
C ALA A 23 10.15 10.57 -4.85
N THR A 24 10.85 9.44 -4.88
CA THR A 24 10.83 8.50 -6.01
C THR A 24 9.44 7.89 -6.21
N ILE A 25 8.79 7.45 -5.13
CA ILE A 25 7.42 6.91 -5.16
C ILE A 25 6.44 7.98 -5.64
N ARG A 26 6.52 9.20 -5.07
CA ARG A 26 5.67 10.32 -5.49
C ARG A 26 5.75 10.56 -6.99
N ASN A 27 6.95 10.61 -7.55
CA ASN A 27 7.16 10.83 -8.99
C ASN A 27 6.75 9.64 -9.87
N SER A 28 6.72 8.42 -9.33
CA SER A 28 6.38 7.22 -10.08
C SER A 28 4.87 6.98 -10.18
N PHE A 29 4.10 7.44 -9.19
CA PHE A 29 2.66 7.16 -9.09
C PHE A 29 1.78 8.40 -9.33
N MET A 30 2.29 9.62 -9.12
CA MET A 30 1.49 10.84 -9.26
C MET A 30 1.84 11.56 -10.56
N HIS A 31 0.97 11.44 -11.56
CA HIS A 31 0.98 12.38 -12.68
C HIS A 31 0.47 13.76 -12.22
N PRO A 32 0.90 14.87 -12.84
CA PRO A 32 0.38 16.19 -12.51
C PRO A 32 -1.14 16.21 -12.68
N VAL A 33 -1.86 16.41 -11.58
CA VAL A 33 -3.32 16.63 -11.61
C VAL A 33 -3.54 18.05 -12.13
N THR A 34 -4.20 18.18 -13.29
CA THR A 34 -4.61 19.50 -13.80
C THR A 34 -5.65 20.11 -12.85
N PRO A 35 -5.49 21.36 -12.39
CA PRO A 35 -6.39 21.93 -11.39
C PRO A 35 -7.65 22.45 -12.09
N HIS A 36 -8.74 21.67 -12.12
CA HIS A 36 -10.08 22.25 -12.09
C HIS A 36 -11.17 21.24 -11.73
N ILE A 37 -12.11 21.75 -10.93
CA ILE A 37 -13.48 21.32 -10.57
C ILE A 37 -13.59 20.81 -9.11
N PRO A 38 -14.36 21.48 -8.24
CA PRO A 38 -14.70 20.94 -6.94
C PRO A 38 -15.69 19.79 -7.14
N HIS A 39 -15.23 18.57 -6.91
CA HIS A 39 -16.07 17.38 -6.96
C HIS A 39 -16.55 17.04 -5.55
N THR A 40 -17.83 17.25 -5.29
CA THR A 40 -18.53 16.44 -4.30
C THR A 40 -18.51 15.02 -4.86
N GLU A 41 -17.71 14.12 -4.28
CA GLU A 41 -17.66 12.71 -4.67
C GLU A 41 -19.05 12.09 -4.53
N PRO A 42 -19.75 11.75 -5.62
CA PRO A 42 -21.03 11.07 -5.50
C PRO A 42 -20.77 9.66 -4.99
N ILE A 43 -21.23 9.35 -3.77
CA ILE A 43 -21.25 7.98 -3.26
C ILE A 43 -22.22 7.19 -4.14
N ALA A 44 -21.70 6.47 -5.13
CA ALA A 44 -22.48 5.55 -5.94
C ALA A 44 -22.98 4.41 -5.02
N THR A 45 -24.20 4.51 -4.50
CA THR A 45 -24.78 3.55 -3.55
C THR A 45 -24.91 2.13 -4.11
N LEU A 46 -24.93 1.98 -5.44
CA LEU A 46 -24.93 0.68 -6.11
C LEU A 46 -23.52 0.04 -6.22
N SER A 47 -22.44 0.83 -6.23
CA SER A 47 -21.09 0.27 -6.36
C SER A 47 -20.65 -0.46 -5.11
N SER A 48 -21.07 -0.01 -3.92
CA SER A 48 -20.68 -0.62 -2.65
C SER A 48 -21.07 -2.10 -2.54
N PHE A 49 -22.28 -2.46 -2.97
CA PHE A 49 -22.74 -3.86 -2.95
C PHE A 49 -21.98 -4.74 -3.94
N LYS A 50 -21.71 -4.24 -5.15
CA LYS A 50 -20.96 -4.99 -6.17
C LYS A 50 -19.48 -5.15 -5.83
N ILE A 51 -18.88 -4.14 -5.19
CA ILE A 51 -17.50 -4.20 -4.69
C ILE A 51 -17.35 -5.29 -3.63
N LEU A 52 -18.34 -5.48 -2.75
CA LEU A 52 -18.31 -6.54 -1.75
C LEU A 52 -18.43 -7.94 -2.38
N GLU A 53 -19.30 -8.12 -3.37
CA GLU A 53 -19.40 -9.38 -4.11
C GLU A 53 -18.09 -9.73 -4.86
N ASP A 54 -17.48 -8.73 -5.51
CA ASP A 54 -16.19 -8.89 -6.18
C ASP A 54 -15.05 -9.18 -5.18
N ALA A 55 -15.10 -8.61 -3.96
CA ALA A 55 -14.11 -8.85 -2.92
C ALA A 55 -14.08 -10.31 -2.44
N ASP A 56 -15.24 -10.93 -2.26
CA ASP A 56 -15.33 -12.35 -1.88
C ASP A 56 -14.72 -13.26 -2.95
N VAL A 57 -14.93 -12.95 -4.23
CA VAL A 57 -14.31 -13.68 -5.35
C VAL A 57 -12.78 -13.52 -5.31
N LEU A 58 -12.27 -12.31 -5.09
CA LEU A 58 -10.83 -12.07 -4.97
C LEU A 58 -10.23 -12.83 -3.78
N GLN A 59 -10.94 -12.87 -2.65
CA GLN A 59 -10.52 -13.59 -1.46
C GLN A 59 -10.49 -15.11 -1.68
N LEU A 60 -11.53 -15.68 -2.29
CA LEU A 60 -11.61 -17.11 -2.59
C LEU A 60 -10.47 -17.57 -3.52
N ASN A 61 -10.00 -16.68 -4.39
CA ASN A 61 -8.90 -16.94 -5.32
C ASN A 61 -7.52 -16.55 -4.77
N ASN A 62 -7.40 -16.13 -3.50
CA ASN A 62 -6.15 -15.66 -2.88
C ASN A 62 -5.48 -14.50 -3.66
N LEU A 63 -6.30 -13.60 -4.21
CA LEU A 63 -5.84 -12.44 -5.00
C LEU A 63 -5.75 -11.15 -4.16
N LEU A 64 -6.15 -11.20 -2.89
CA LEU A 64 -5.99 -10.09 -1.95
C LEU A 64 -4.65 -10.18 -1.23
N ASP A 65 -4.05 -9.03 -0.94
CA ASP A 65 -2.88 -8.97 -0.07
C ASP A 65 -3.25 -9.48 1.34
N PRO A 66 -2.43 -10.31 2.00
CA PRO A 66 -2.74 -10.85 3.33
C PRO A 66 -2.99 -9.79 4.40
N HIS A 67 -2.37 -8.61 4.28
CA HIS A 67 -2.48 -7.48 5.19
C HIS A 67 -3.54 -6.44 4.75
N GLN A 68 -4.24 -6.68 3.64
CA GLN A 68 -5.37 -5.84 3.23
C GLN A 68 -6.58 -6.06 4.15
N SER A 69 -7.05 -4.98 4.76
CA SER A 69 -8.28 -4.97 5.58
C SER A 69 -9.48 -4.29 4.90
N GLY A 70 -9.23 -3.39 3.95
CA GLY A 70 -10.31 -2.71 3.21
C GLY A 70 -10.95 -3.63 2.18
N PHE A 71 -12.27 -3.53 2.02
CA PHE A 71 -13.06 -4.34 1.08
C PHE A 71 -12.77 -5.85 1.22
N ARG A 72 -12.73 -6.34 2.46
CA ARG A 72 -12.45 -7.75 2.77
C ARG A 72 -13.40 -8.23 3.86
N THR A 73 -14.02 -9.38 3.61
CA THR A 73 -14.98 -9.96 4.56
C THR A 73 -14.27 -10.35 5.86
N GLY A 74 -14.84 -9.93 6.99
CA GLY A 74 -14.27 -10.16 8.32
C GLY A 74 -13.19 -9.16 8.75
N HIS A 75 -12.91 -8.13 7.94
CA HIS A 75 -11.97 -7.06 8.28
C HIS A 75 -12.67 -5.70 8.33
N SER A 76 -12.14 -4.81 9.17
CA SER A 76 -12.60 -3.44 9.36
C SER A 76 -11.42 -2.47 9.52
N THR A 77 -11.72 -1.17 9.58
CA THR A 77 -10.71 -0.15 9.92
C THR A 77 -10.11 -0.37 11.31
N GLU A 78 -10.90 -0.89 12.26
CA GLU A 78 -10.44 -1.25 13.60
C GLU A 78 -9.40 -2.38 13.54
N THR A 79 -9.69 -3.46 12.81
CA THR A 79 -8.73 -4.57 12.66
C THR A 79 -7.43 -4.14 11.97
N ALA A 80 -7.50 -3.18 11.03
CA ALA A 80 -6.33 -2.61 10.37
C ALA A 80 -5.48 -1.81 11.35
N LEU A 81 -6.11 -0.94 12.14
CA LEU A 81 -5.43 -0.12 13.14
C LEU A 81 -4.80 -0.99 14.23
N LEU A 82 -5.51 -2.03 14.68
CA LEU A 82 -5.01 -2.99 15.66
C LEU A 82 -3.76 -3.70 15.13
N ALA A 83 -3.79 -4.23 13.91
CA ALA A 83 -2.66 -4.93 13.30
C ALA A 83 -1.40 -4.05 13.20
N VAL A 84 -1.55 -2.79 12.78
CA VAL A 84 -0.42 -1.83 12.71
C VAL A 84 0.12 -1.53 14.12
N THR A 85 -0.77 -1.33 15.08
CA THR A 85 -0.39 -1.03 16.48
C THR A 85 0.37 -2.20 17.10
N GLU A 86 -0.10 -3.43 16.89
CA GLU A 86 0.56 -4.66 17.36
C GLU A 86 1.93 -4.86 16.71
N ALA A 87 2.06 -4.61 15.40
CA ALA A 87 3.35 -4.67 14.71
C ALA A 87 4.36 -3.67 15.29
N LEU A 88 3.94 -2.43 15.56
CA LEU A 88 4.78 -1.40 16.17
C LEU A 88 5.18 -1.76 17.61
N ALA A 89 4.24 -2.28 18.41
CA ALA A 89 4.51 -2.73 19.77
C ALA A 89 5.52 -3.90 19.79
N THR A 90 5.37 -4.86 18.88
CA THR A 90 6.27 -6.02 18.75
C THR A 90 7.67 -5.60 18.33
N ALA A 91 7.79 -4.70 17.35
CA ALA A 91 9.07 -4.12 16.94
C ALA A 91 9.76 -3.41 18.11
N ARG A 92 9.00 -2.61 18.87
CA ARG A 92 9.51 -1.92 20.07
C ARG A 92 9.99 -2.90 21.13
N ALA A 93 9.22 -3.95 21.42
CA ALA A 93 9.59 -4.98 22.39
C ALA A 93 10.88 -5.72 21.97
N SER A 94 11.11 -5.84 20.66
CA SER A 94 12.31 -6.42 20.08
C SER A 94 13.46 -5.41 19.90
N SER A 95 13.35 -4.21 20.50
CA SER A 95 14.33 -3.13 20.38
C SER A 95 14.66 -2.71 18.95
N LEU A 96 13.72 -2.93 18.01
CA LEU A 96 13.83 -2.50 16.62
C LEU A 96 13.36 -1.05 16.49
N SER A 97 14.01 -0.30 15.60
CA SER A 97 13.52 1.00 15.16
C SER A 97 12.43 0.81 14.10
N SER A 98 11.30 1.49 14.25
CA SER A 98 10.16 1.40 13.33
C SER A 98 9.68 2.79 12.90
N VAL A 99 9.15 2.87 11.68
CA VAL A 99 8.56 4.07 11.10
C VAL A 99 7.22 3.71 10.48
N LEU A 100 6.19 4.50 10.78
CA LEU A 100 4.88 4.39 10.16
C LEU A 100 4.74 5.44 9.06
N ILE A 101 4.31 5.01 7.88
CA ILE A 101 4.12 5.86 6.70
C ILE A 101 2.65 5.77 6.33
N LEU A 102 1.95 6.90 6.36
CA LEU A 102 0.54 6.99 5.96
C LEU A 102 0.48 7.62 4.57
N LEU A 103 -0.09 6.87 3.62
CA LEU A 103 -0.28 7.31 2.24
C LEU A 103 -1.77 7.40 1.96
N ASP A 104 -2.17 8.52 1.35
CA ASP A 104 -3.53 8.71 0.83
C ASP A 104 -3.43 9.02 -0.68
N LEU A 105 -4.21 8.31 -1.48
CA LEU A 105 -4.21 8.43 -2.94
C LEU A 105 -5.47 9.18 -3.36
N SER A 106 -5.32 10.43 -3.78
CA SER A 106 -6.43 11.23 -4.29
C SER A 106 -7.01 10.61 -5.56
N ALA A 107 -8.35 10.54 -5.65
CA ALA A 107 -9.07 9.98 -6.81
C ALA A 107 -8.54 8.61 -7.25
N ALA A 108 -8.29 7.71 -6.29
CA ALA A 108 -7.67 6.40 -6.55
C ALA A 108 -8.40 5.57 -7.63
N PHE A 109 -9.73 5.68 -7.73
CA PHE A 109 -10.48 4.95 -8.76
C PHE A 109 -10.35 5.57 -10.16
N ASP A 110 -10.26 6.90 -10.27
CA ASP A 110 -10.11 7.61 -11.54
C ASP A 110 -8.68 7.57 -12.08
N THR A 111 -7.70 7.39 -11.18
CA THR A 111 -6.27 7.40 -11.51
C THR A 111 -5.70 6.02 -11.82
N VAL A 112 -6.47 4.94 -11.63
CA VAL A 112 -6.03 3.58 -11.98
C VAL A 112 -5.90 3.44 -13.50
N ASN A 113 -4.70 3.02 -13.95
CA ASN A 113 -4.47 2.72 -15.35
C ASN A 113 -5.31 1.51 -15.81
N HIS A 114 -6.40 1.78 -16.53
CA HIS A 114 -7.34 0.77 -17.00
C HIS A 114 -6.70 -0.31 -17.89
N LYS A 115 -5.66 0.03 -18.68
CA LYS A 115 -4.97 -0.95 -19.53
C LYS A 115 -4.22 -1.98 -18.68
N LEU A 116 -3.53 -1.50 -17.64
CA LEU A 116 -2.84 -2.37 -16.69
C LEU A 116 -3.86 -3.24 -15.95
N LEU A 117 -4.93 -2.65 -15.41
CA LEU A 117 -5.96 -3.37 -14.67
C LEU A 117 -6.60 -4.50 -15.49
N ILE A 118 -6.92 -4.24 -16.77
CA ILE A 118 -7.49 -5.25 -17.68
C ILE A 118 -6.45 -6.33 -18.01
N SER A 119 -5.18 -5.96 -18.23
CA SER A 119 -4.12 -6.94 -18.54
C SER A 119 -3.86 -7.93 -17.40
N GLN A 120 -3.95 -7.48 -16.15
CA GLN A 120 -3.78 -8.31 -14.95
C GLN A 120 -4.95 -9.28 -14.75
N LYS A 121 -6.17 -8.90 -15.17
CA LYS A 121 -7.34 -9.79 -15.17
C LYS A 121 -7.29 -10.91 -16.21
N CYS A 122 -6.37 -10.86 -17.18
CA CYS A 122 -6.15 -11.96 -18.12
C CYS A 122 -5.09 -12.93 -17.55
N PRO A 123 -5.47 -14.11 -17.02
CA PRO A 123 -4.55 -15.01 -16.31
C PRO A 123 -3.49 -15.67 -17.21
N SER A 124 -3.55 -15.46 -18.53
CA SER A 124 -2.71 -16.16 -19.51
C SER A 124 -1.27 -15.63 -19.61
N GLN A 125 -0.91 -14.52 -18.95
CA GLN A 125 0.43 -13.91 -19.07
C GLN A 125 1.29 -13.98 -17.80
N LEU A 126 0.73 -14.27 -16.61
CA LEU A 126 1.46 -14.11 -15.34
C LEU A 126 2.47 -15.24 -15.03
N ARG A 127 2.44 -16.36 -15.74
CA ARG A 127 3.41 -17.47 -15.54
C ARG A 127 4.73 -17.33 -16.29
N ARG A 128 4.93 -16.29 -17.12
CA ARG A 128 6.12 -16.22 -18.01
C ARG A 128 7.20 -15.22 -17.60
N GLY A 129 6.98 -14.40 -16.58
CA GLY A 129 7.86 -13.25 -16.27
C GLY A 129 8.86 -13.40 -15.12
N TYR A 130 8.70 -14.37 -14.20
CA TYR A 130 9.51 -14.41 -12.96
C TYR A 130 10.66 -15.44 -12.97
N LEU A 131 10.96 -16.08 -14.10
CA LEU A 131 12.07 -17.06 -14.20
C LEU A 131 13.33 -16.54 -14.90
N LEU A 132 13.40 -15.24 -15.23
CA LEU A 132 14.58 -14.61 -15.83
C LEU A 132 14.84 -13.24 -15.19
N ALA A 133 15.41 -13.26 -13.99
CA ALA A 133 16.23 -12.20 -13.42
C ALA A 133 17.13 -12.80 -12.33
#